data_AF-A0A0R2M8R2-F1
#
_entry.id   AF-A0A0R2M8R2-F1
#
_cell.length_a   1.000
_cell.length_b   1.000
_cell.length_c   1.000
_cell.angle_alpha   90.00
_cell.angle_beta   90.00
_cell.angle_gamma   90.00
#
_symmetry.space_group_name_H-M   'P 1'
#
loop_
_entity.id
_entity.type
_entity.pdbx_description
1 polymer ?
#
loop_
_entity_poly.entity_id
_entity_poly.type
_entity_poly.pdbx_seq_one_letter_code
_entity_poly.pdbx_strand_id
1 'polypeptide(L)'
;MKIIKNILISYAHGMVIFASVFYFMTAKPNGTMPLHWYFLNTLWSLSYLVAFPALRLLAPNFSKVRVKMTSLTTKSLNLDDTTRKNKSRLYHESISPVMNQLDIKGHSNNRDDGTSLAADMLLSGVFIAVSIPALLVVLIKKVS
;
A
#
# COMPACT_ATOMS: atom_id res chain seq x y z
N MET A 1 2.47 19.85 -7.73
CA MET A 1 2.01 19.38 -6.39
C MET A 1 1.57 17.91 -6.31
N LYS A 2 0.96 17.30 -7.35
CA LYS A 2 0.51 15.88 -7.30
C LYS A 2 1.63 14.87 -7.01
N ILE A 3 2.83 15.08 -7.55
CA ILE A 3 3.99 14.18 -7.38
C ILE A 3 4.47 14.16 -5.94
N ILE A 4 4.67 15.34 -5.33
CA ILE A 4 5.10 15.49 -3.94
C ILE A 4 4.08 14.83 -2.99
N LYS A 5 2.78 15.05 -3.21
CA LYS A 5 1.71 14.42 -2.43
C LYS A 5 1.76 12.89 -2.52
N ASN A 6 1.97 12.34 -3.72
CA ASN A 6 2.11 10.89 -3.90
C ASN A 6 3.37 10.33 -3.21
N ILE A 7 4.47 11.08 -3.22
CA ILE A 7 5.70 10.68 -2.51
C ILE A 7 5.46 10.65 -1.00
N LEU A 8 4.85 11.71 -0.45
CA LEU A 8 4.49 11.80 0.97
C LEU A 8 3.55 10.68 1.43
N ILE A 9 2.49 10.40 0.67
CA ILE A 9 1.53 9.35 1.02
C ILE A 9 2.21 7.98 1.05
N SER A 10 3.02 7.65 0.04
CA SER A 10 3.72 6.38 0.07
C SER A 10 4.82 6.32 1.12
N TYR A 11 5.46 7.45 1.45
CA TYR A 11 6.44 7.51 2.52
C TYR A 11 5.76 7.24 3.88
N ALA A 12 4.55 7.78 4.09
CA ALA A 12 3.72 7.50 5.25
C ALA A 12 3.26 6.03 5.31
N HIS A 13 2.84 5.44 4.18
CA HIS A 13 2.53 4.01 4.11
C HIS A 13 3.76 3.15 4.44
N GLY A 14 4.93 3.52 3.92
CA GLY A 14 6.20 2.88 4.23
C GLY A 14 6.62 3.04 5.69
N MET A 15 6.24 4.14 6.36
CA MET A 15 6.55 4.40 7.76
C MET A 15 5.96 3.34 8.69
N VAL A 16 4.73 2.90 8.42
CA VAL A 16 4.05 1.89 9.23
C VAL A 16 4.83 0.57 9.18
N ILE A 17 5.19 0.13 7.98
CA ILE A 17 5.97 -1.10 7.81
C ILE A 17 7.39 -0.95 8.37
N PHE A 18 8.03 0.20 8.15
CA PHE A 18 9.32 0.52 8.72
C PHE A 18 9.30 0.37 10.24
N ALA A 19 8.34 1.00 10.91
CA ALA A 19 8.18 0.95 12.36
C ALA A 19 7.90 -0.48 12.85
N SER A 20 7.04 -1.25 12.15
CA SER A 20 6.78 -2.65 12.49
C SER A 20 8.06 -3.51 12.42
N VAL A 21 8.79 -3.44 11.30
CA VAL A 21 10.02 -4.24 11.12
C VAL A 21 11.11 -3.80 12.08
N PHE A 22 11.30 -2.49 12.26
CA PHE A 22 12.25 -1.93 13.23
C PHE A 22 11.95 -2.41 14.65
N TYR A 23 10.66 -2.43 15.02
CA TYR A 23 10.22 -2.97 16.30
C TYR A 23 10.58 -4.46 16.43
N PHE A 24 10.24 -5.30 15.45
CA PHE A 24 10.57 -6.73 15.51
C PHE A 24 12.08 -7.02 15.54
N MET A 25 12.90 -6.18 14.91
CA MET A 25 14.36 -6.33 14.96
C MET A 25 14.98 -5.90 16.29
N THR A 26 14.33 -4.97 17.01
CA THR A 26 14.88 -4.35 18.23
C THR A 26 14.26 -4.92 19.51
N ALA A 27 13.00 -5.37 19.44
CA ALA A 27 12.27 -5.88 20.58
C ALA A 27 12.81 -7.25 20.99
N LYS A 28 13.11 -7.39 22.28
CA LYS A 28 13.36 -8.69 22.90
C LYS A 28 12.04 -9.47 23.01
N PRO A 29 12.07 -10.82 23.12
CA PRO A 29 10.88 -11.65 23.27
C PRO A 29 9.95 -11.23 24.43
N ASN A 30 10.52 -10.55 25.43
CA ASN A 30 9.81 -10.05 26.60
C ASN A 30 9.13 -8.69 26.37
N GLY A 31 9.09 -8.18 25.13
CA GLY A 31 8.51 -6.89 24.77
C GLY A 31 9.35 -5.66 25.15
N THR A 32 10.50 -5.86 25.79
CA THR A 32 11.43 -4.76 26.10
C THR A 32 12.20 -4.37 24.83
N MET A 33 12.30 -3.06 24.59
CA MET A 33 12.98 -2.50 23.43
C MET A 33 14.23 -1.73 23.89
N PRO A 34 15.36 -2.41 24.13
CA PRO A 34 16.62 -1.71 24.35
C PRO A 34 16.98 -1.01 23.04
N LEU A 35 16.97 0.32 23.06
CA LEU A 35 17.27 1.13 21.90
C LEU A 35 18.78 1.02 21.60
N HIS A 36 19.16 -0.01 20.84
CA HIS A 36 20.53 -0.26 20.40
C HIS A 36 20.54 -0.40 18.88
N TRP A 37 21.46 0.32 18.25
CA TRP A 37 21.58 0.36 16.80
C TRP A 37 22.48 -0.77 16.36
N TYR A 38 21.86 -1.93 16.17
CA TYR A 38 22.53 -3.05 15.50
C TYR A 38 22.79 -2.71 14.03
N PHE A 39 23.79 -3.35 13.43
CA PHE A 39 24.15 -3.16 12.02
C PHE A 39 22.93 -3.28 11.08
N LEU A 40 22.13 -4.33 11.29
CA LEU A 40 20.94 -4.59 10.48
C LEU A 40 19.85 -3.52 10.66
N ASN A 41 19.69 -3.01 11.89
CA ASN A 41 18.73 -1.95 12.20
C ASN A 41 19.16 -0.60 11.59
N THR A 42 20.47 -0.35 11.59
CA THR A 42 21.07 0.83 10.98
C THR A 42 20.91 0.80 9.46
N LEU A 43 21.15 -0.36 8.83
CA LEU A 43 20.88 -0.55 7.40
C LEU A 43 19.41 -0.33 7.06
N TRP A 44 18.48 -0.89 7.85
CA TRP A 44 17.06 -0.71 7.63
C TRP A 44 16.63 0.76 7.74
N SER A 45 17.15 1.47 8.74
CA SER A 45 16.94 2.91 8.93
C SER A 45 17.48 3.73 7.77
N LEU A 46 18.68 3.42 7.29
CA LEU A 46 19.31 4.07 6.15
C LEU A 46 18.52 3.82 4.85
N SER A 47 18.01 2.59 4.72
CA SER A 47 17.16 2.18 3.60
C SER A 47 15.91 3.05 3.50
N TYR A 48 15.23 3.26 4.63
CA TYR A 48 14.02 4.05 4.68
C TYR A 48 14.27 5.56 4.53
N LEU A 49 15.25 6.11 5.26
CA LEU A 49 15.50 7.56 5.32
C LEU A 49 16.19 8.12 4.08
N VAL A 50 17.11 7.36 3.48
CA VAL A 50 17.96 7.85 2.38
C VAL A 50 17.65 7.11 1.09
N ALA A 51 17.68 5.77 1.13
CA ALA A 51 17.64 4.98 -0.07
C ALA A 51 16.27 5.05 -0.79
N PHE A 52 15.18 4.90 -0.03
CA PHE A 52 13.82 4.94 -0.55
C PHE A 52 13.43 6.29 -1.19
N PRO A 53 13.65 7.46 -0.56
CA PRO A 53 13.35 8.75 -1.21
C PRO A 53 14.29 9.04 -2.38
N ALA A 54 15.58 8.71 -2.28
CA ALA A 54 16.52 8.91 -3.39
C ALA A 54 16.15 8.05 -4.61
N LEU A 55 15.76 6.79 -4.42
CA LEU A 55 15.31 5.92 -5.50
C LEU A 55 14.04 6.46 -6.19
N ARG A 56 13.11 7.06 -5.43
CA ARG A 56 11.92 7.71 -6.00
C ARG A 56 12.22 8.98 -6.78
N LEU A 57 13.24 9.74 -6.39
CA LEU A 57 13.69 10.92 -7.12
C LEU A 57 14.41 10.54 -8.41
N LEU A 58 15.28 9.51 -8.36
CA LEU A 58 16.09 9.07 -9.48
C LEU A 58 15.29 8.23 -10.50
N ALA A 59 14.30 7.46 -10.04
CA ALA A 59 13.54 6.53 -10.88
C ALA A 59 12.03 6.60 -10.57
N PRO A 60 11.32 7.64 -11.04
CA PRO A 60 9.90 7.86 -10.74
C PRO A 60 8.97 6.77 -11.32
N ASN A 61 9.47 5.96 -12.26
CA ASN A 61 8.70 4.86 -12.85
C ASN A 61 8.37 3.74 -11.83
N PHE A 62 9.19 3.55 -10.78
CA PHE A 62 8.89 2.58 -9.71
C PHE A 62 7.72 3.02 -8.82
N SER A 63 7.37 4.32 -8.81
CA SER A 63 6.30 4.87 -7.98
C SER A 63 4.89 4.69 -8.57
N LYS A 64 4.75 4.10 -9.77
CA LYS A 64 3.46 3.99 -10.48
C LYS A 64 2.67 2.72 -10.17
N VAL A 65 3.26 1.75 -9.48
CA VAL A 65 2.59 0.49 -9.17
C VAL A 65 1.60 0.72 -8.02
N ARG A 66 0.31 0.85 -8.35
CA ARG A 66 -0.80 0.78 -7.39
C ARG A 66 -1.46 -0.58 -7.53
N VAL A 67 -1.56 -1.32 -6.44
CA VAL A 67 -2.19 -2.64 -6.41
C VAL A 67 -3.65 -2.44 -6.05
N LYS A 68 -4.53 -2.61 -7.05
CA LYS A 68 -5.97 -2.65 -6.81
C LYS A 68 -6.40 -4.11 -6.65
N MET A 69 -6.75 -4.50 -5.44
CA MET A 69 -7.38 -5.80 -5.16
C MET A 69 -8.89 -5.63 -5.27
N THR A 70 -9.54 -6.51 -6.02
CA THR A 70 -11.01 -6.52 -6.17
C THR A 70 -11.49 -7.92 -5.85
N SER A 71 -12.42 -8.05 -4.91
CA SER A 71 -12.99 -9.33 -4.53
C SER A 71 -13.84 -9.90 -5.66
N LEU A 72 -13.97 -11.24 -5.68
CA LEU A 72 -14.85 -11.94 -6.61
C LEU A 72 -16.31 -11.50 -6.44
N THR A 73 -16.72 -11.13 -5.22
CA THR A 73 -18.05 -10.61 -4.90
C THR A 73 -18.31 -9.25 -5.52
N THR A 74 -17.37 -8.30 -5.42
CA THR A 74 -17.52 -7.00 -6.11
C THR A 74 -17.47 -7.17 -7.63
N LYS A 75 -16.67 -8.13 -8.13
CA LYS A 75 -16.61 -8.45 -9.55
C LYS A 75 -17.94 -9.05 -10.06
N SER A 76 -18.57 -9.95 -9.32
CA SER A 76 -19.87 -10.53 -9.69
C SER A 76 -21.00 -9.52 -9.61
N LEU A 77 -21.03 -8.67 -8.57
CA LEU A 77 -22.03 -7.60 -8.44
C LEU A 77 -21.95 -6.57 -9.57
N ASN A 78 -20.74 -6.27 -10.06
CA ASN A 78 -20.57 -5.35 -11.20
C ASN A 78 -20.99 -5.99 -12.54
N LEU A 79 -20.85 -7.31 -12.70
CA LEU A 79 -21.31 -8.04 -13.89
C LEU A 79 -22.85 -8.01 -14.01
N ASP A 80 -23.56 -8.21 -12.90
CA ASP A 80 -25.03 -8.11 -12.83
C ASP A 80 -25.55 -6.70 -13.16
N ASP A 81 -24.83 -5.67 -12.71
CA ASP A 81 -25.16 -4.24 -12.92
C ASP A 81 -25.03 -3.82 -14.40
N THR A 82 -23.99 -4.30 -15.10
CA THR A 82 -23.84 -4.06 -16.56
C THR A 82 -24.98 -4.65 -17.39
N THR A 83 -25.66 -5.68 -16.87
CA THR A 83 -26.73 -6.41 -17.55
C THR A 83 -28.13 -5.82 -17.23
N ARG A 84 -28.28 -5.08 -16.13
CA ARG A 84 -29.56 -4.48 -15.69
C ARG A 84 -29.51 -2.96 -15.57
N LYS A 85 -29.39 -2.26 -16.70
CA LYS A 85 -29.52 -0.78 -16.76
C LYS A 85 -30.98 -0.30 -16.65
N ASN A 86 -31.66 -0.55 -15.53
CA ASN A 86 -33.00 0.01 -15.31
C ASN A 86 -33.04 0.89 -14.05
N LYS A 87 -33.06 2.22 -14.24
CA LYS A 87 -32.96 3.23 -13.17
C LYS A 87 -34.07 3.09 -12.12
N SER A 88 -35.28 2.68 -12.52
CA SER A 88 -36.43 2.50 -11.61
C SER A 88 -36.19 1.40 -10.55
N ARG A 89 -35.43 0.36 -10.90
CA ARG A 89 -35.11 -0.74 -10.00
C ARG A 89 -34.09 -0.33 -8.94
N LEU A 90 -33.11 0.51 -9.30
CA LEU A 90 -32.15 1.11 -8.36
C LEU A 90 -32.84 1.94 -7.27
N TYR A 91 -33.87 2.72 -7.64
CA TYR A 91 -34.65 3.49 -6.67
C TYR A 91 -35.42 2.57 -5.72
N HIS A 92 -36.04 1.50 -6.22
CA HIS A 92 -36.80 0.54 -5.41
C HIS A 92 -35.91 -0.27 -4.46
N GLU A 93 -34.71 -0.60 -4.91
CA GLU A 93 -33.67 -1.23 -4.13
C GLU A 93 -33.20 -0.27 -3.01
N SER A 94 -32.94 1.02 -3.30
CA SER A 94 -32.48 2.02 -2.30
C SER A 94 -33.40 2.30 -1.12
N ILE A 95 -34.69 1.98 -1.23
CA ILE A 95 -35.73 2.19 -0.21
C ILE A 95 -36.19 0.90 0.46
N SER A 96 -35.59 -0.25 0.15
CA SER A 96 -35.87 -1.50 0.83
C SER A 96 -35.24 -1.54 2.23
N PRO A 97 -36.00 -1.86 3.30
CA PRO A 97 -35.49 -1.90 4.68
C PRO A 97 -34.64 -3.16 5.00
N VAL A 98 -34.54 -4.10 4.05
CA VAL A 98 -33.68 -5.29 4.13
C VAL A 98 -32.42 -4.99 3.31
N MET A 99 -31.25 -5.28 3.89
CA MET A 99 -29.90 -4.97 3.37
C MET A 99 -29.84 -4.96 1.83
N ASN A 100 -29.74 -3.76 1.28
CA ASN A 100 -29.93 -3.55 -0.15
C ASN A 100 -28.68 -3.96 -0.96
N GLN A 101 -28.82 -4.29 -2.25
CA GLN A 101 -27.69 -4.59 -3.13
C GLN A 101 -26.66 -3.44 -3.16
N LEU A 102 -27.11 -2.18 -3.02
CA LEU A 102 -26.23 -1.02 -2.88
C LEU A 102 -25.43 -1.05 -1.56
N ASP A 103 -26.03 -1.51 -0.47
CA ASP A 103 -25.34 -1.64 0.82
C ASP A 103 -24.32 -2.77 0.80
N ILE A 104 -24.65 -3.90 0.14
CA ILE A 104 -23.75 -5.03 -0.09
C ILE A 104 -22.58 -4.62 -1.00
N LYS A 105 -22.87 -3.84 -2.06
CA LYS A 105 -21.84 -3.29 -2.95
C LYS A 105 -20.95 -2.28 -2.22
N GLY A 106 -21.52 -1.43 -1.36
CA GLY A 106 -20.78 -0.50 -0.52
C GLY A 106 -19.86 -1.20 0.48
N HIS A 107 -20.37 -2.20 1.19
CA HIS A 107 -19.57 -3.00 2.14
C HIS A 107 -18.43 -3.74 1.46
N SER A 108 -18.70 -4.37 0.31
CA SER A 108 -17.68 -5.09 -0.44
C SER A 108 -16.62 -4.15 -1.02
N ASN A 109 -17.01 -2.99 -1.56
CA ASN A 109 -16.06 -2.00 -2.07
C ASN A 109 -15.19 -1.41 -0.95
N ASN A 110 -15.75 -1.12 0.22
CA ASN A 110 -14.97 -0.66 1.37
C ASN A 110 -13.94 -1.70 1.84
N ARG A 111 -14.32 -2.99 1.81
CA ARG A 111 -13.41 -4.09 2.14
C ARG A 111 -12.30 -4.24 1.10
N ASP A 112 -12.64 -4.13 -0.18
CA ASP A 112 -11.68 -4.16 -1.29
C ASP A 112 -10.70 -2.98 -1.25
N ASP A 113 -11.17 -1.78 -0.89
CA ASP A 113 -10.32 -0.61 -0.73
C ASP A 113 -9.35 -0.79 0.45
N GLY A 114 -9.81 -1.36 1.58
CA GLY A 114 -8.96 -1.70 2.71
C GLY A 114 -7.89 -2.74 2.37
N THR A 115 -8.24 -3.79 1.62
CA THR A 115 -7.26 -4.80 1.18
C THR A 115 -6.27 -4.25 0.15
N SER A 116 -6.73 -3.40 -0.77
CA SER A 116 -5.87 -2.69 -1.72
C SER A 116 -4.87 -1.78 -0.99
N LEU A 117 -5.32 -1.05 0.03
CA LEU A 117 -4.46 -0.23 0.87
C LEU A 117 -3.41 -1.07 1.60
N ALA A 118 -3.81 -2.19 2.19
CA ALA A 118 -2.89 -3.10 2.87
C ALA A 118 -1.85 -3.69 1.91
N ALA A 119 -2.26 -4.06 0.70
CA ALA A 119 -1.35 -4.54 -0.34
C ALA A 119 -0.35 -3.45 -0.78
N ASP A 120 -0.82 -2.21 -0.96
CA ASP A 120 0.05 -1.06 -1.27
C ASP A 120 1.06 -0.77 -0.14
N MET A 121 0.65 -0.93 1.13
CA MET A 121 1.54 -0.80 2.28
C MET A 121 2.60 -1.91 2.29
N LEU A 122 2.21 -3.18 2.09
CA LEU A 122 3.14 -4.30 2.02
C LEU A 122 4.14 -4.14 0.86
N LEU A 123 3.66 -3.75 -0.32
CA LEU A 123 4.51 -3.50 -1.47
C LEU A 123 5.51 -2.36 -1.17
N SER A 124 5.07 -1.31 -0.48
CA SER A 124 5.96 -0.24 -0.03
C SER A 124 7.04 -0.76 0.93
N GLY A 125 6.70 -1.70 1.82
CA GLY A 125 7.65 -2.41 2.68
C GLY A 125 8.71 -3.19 1.91
N VAL A 126 8.28 -3.95 0.89
CA VAL A 126 9.20 -4.69 0.00
C VAL A 126 10.12 -3.71 -0.74
N PHE A 127 9.59 -2.59 -1.23
CA PHE A 127 10.41 -1.56 -1.85
C PHE A 127 11.43 -0.94 -0.89
N ILE A 128 11.10 -0.78 0.40
CA ILE A 128 12.08 -0.34 1.40
C ILE A 128 13.21 -1.36 1.53
N ALA A 129 12.90 -2.65 1.62
CA ALA A 129 13.91 -3.71 1.72
C ALA A 129 14.83 -3.78 0.49
N VAL A 130 14.26 -3.59 -0.71
CA VAL A 130 15.00 -3.66 -1.98
C VAL A 130 15.65 -2.32 -2.34
N SER A 131 15.37 -1.22 -1.63
CA SER A 131 15.83 0.11 -2.03
C SER A 131 17.35 0.27 -2.01
N ILE A 132 18.07 -0.29 -1.03
CA ILE A 132 19.55 -0.27 -0.99
C ILE A 132 20.16 -1.00 -2.20
N PRO A 133 19.86 -2.29 -2.48
CA PRO A 133 20.42 -2.97 -3.64
C PRO A 133 19.98 -2.33 -4.96
N ALA A 134 18.74 -1.82 -5.05
CA ALA A 134 18.28 -1.13 -6.24
C ALA A 134 19.02 0.20 -6.48
N LEU A 135 19.35 0.96 -5.43
CA LEU A 135 20.16 2.16 -5.55
C LEU A 135 21.58 1.88 -6.01
N LEU A 136 22.20 0.81 -5.51
CA LEU A 136 23.52 0.37 -5.97
C LEU A 136 23.50 0.08 -7.48
N VAL A 137 22.49 -0.65 -7.97
CA VAL A 137 22.33 -0.94 -9.41
C VAL A 137 22.16 0.34 -10.23
N VAL A 138 21.34 1.29 -9.76
CA VAL A 138 21.14 2.58 -10.45
C VAL A 138 22.41 3.41 -10.49
N LEU A 139 23.18 3.45 -9.38
CA LEU A 139 24.45 4.17 -9.32
C LEU A 139 25.48 3.55 -10.25
N ILE A 140 25.63 2.22 -10.26
CA ILE A 140 26.55 1.51 -11.16
C ILE A 140 26.18 1.78 -12.62
N LYS A 141 24.89 1.70 -12.98
CA LYS A 141 24.42 2.00 -14.35
C LYS A 141 24.59 3.45 -14.77
N LYS A 142 24.70 4.39 -13.84
CA LYS A 142 24.87 5.81 -14.13
C LYS A 142 26.35 6.21 -14.23
N VAL A 143 27.23 5.46 -13.58
CA VAL A 143 28.68 5.67 -13.60
C VAL A 143 29.34 4.94 -14.78
N SER A 144 28.78 3.80 -15.21
CA SER A 144 29.17 3.08 -16.44
C SER A 144 28.59 3.70 -17.69
#